data_AF-A0A1M5QYZ3-F1
#
_entry.id   AF-A0A1M5QYZ3-F1
#
_cell.length_a   1.000
_cell.length_b   1.000
_cell.length_c   1.000
_cell.angle_alpha   90.00
_cell.angle_beta   90.00
_cell.angle_gamma   90.00
#
_symmetry.space_group_name_H-M   'P 1'
#
loop_
_entity.id
_entity.type
_entity.pdbx_description
1 polymer ?
#
loop_
_entity_poly.entity_id
_entity_poly.type
_entity_poly.pdbx_seq_one_letter_code
_entity_poly.pdbx_strand_id
1 'polypeptide(L)'
;MLDVLGFFVFVSLFFFLPTYASGWITGWRELRALYPAPKPETRMISNGSYRWLYVGMKWGRLGVALECYPEGLWLRPAFPANLVMWPVLVPWHDLQRTDHHMFGYARIALTVRGLKFKLRFSGQAAQAISCFVSDGTQ
;
A
#
# COMPACT_ATOMS: atom_id res chain seq x y z
N MET A 1 -11.82 24.22 29.83
CA MET A 1 -10.46 23.62 29.74
C MET A 1 -10.53 22.09 29.74
N LEU A 2 -11.39 21.47 30.58
CA LEU A 2 -11.73 20.04 30.52
C LEU A 2 -12.29 19.59 29.16
N ASP A 3 -13.09 20.42 28.48
CA ASP A 3 -13.66 20.07 27.16
C ASP A 3 -12.61 19.97 26.05
N VAL A 4 -11.59 20.83 26.11
CA VAL A 4 -10.48 20.83 25.16
C VAL A 4 -9.61 19.60 25.35
N LEU A 5 -9.29 19.26 26.61
CA LEU A 5 -8.54 18.04 26.93
C LEU A 5 -9.33 16.79 26.52
N GLY A 6 -10.63 16.74 26.82
CA GLY A 6 -11.53 15.66 26.42
C GLY A 6 -11.60 15.47 24.91
N PHE A 7 -11.65 16.57 24.15
CA PHE A 7 -11.60 16.55 22.69
C PHE A 7 -10.30 15.92 22.17
N PHE A 8 -9.13 16.34 22.69
CA PHE A 8 -7.85 15.75 22.27
C PHE A 8 -7.74 14.27 22.61
N VAL A 9 -8.17 13.86 23.82
CA VAL A 9 -8.21 12.44 24.22
C VAL A 9 -9.13 11.63 23.31
N PHE A 10 -10.31 12.15 22.99
CA PHE A 10 -11.24 11.53 22.07
C PHE A 10 -10.64 11.39 20.67
N VAL A 11 -10.06 12.45 20.11
CA VAL A 11 -9.40 12.41 18.80
C VAL A 11 -8.25 11.40 18.78
N SER A 12 -7.42 11.36 19.82
CA SER A 12 -6.34 10.38 19.93
C SER A 12 -6.86 8.94 19.99
N LEU A 13 -7.86 8.66 20.83
CA LEU A 13 -8.39 7.30 20.98
C LEU A 13 -9.18 6.82 19.76
N PHE A 14 -9.93 7.71 19.10
CA PHE A 14 -10.79 7.33 17.98
C PHE A 14 -10.09 7.38 16.62
N PHE A 15 -9.07 8.23 16.44
CA PHE A 15 -8.36 8.34 15.16
C PHE A 15 -6.97 7.73 15.21
N PHE A 16 -6.17 7.99 16.24
CA PHE A 16 -4.78 7.50 16.26
C PHE A 16 -4.69 6.03 16.61
N LEU A 17 -5.41 5.57 17.65
CA LEU A 17 -5.31 4.18 18.10
C LEU A 17 -5.76 3.16 17.03
N PRO A 18 -6.92 3.34 16.36
CA PRO A 18 -7.37 2.40 15.33
C PRO A 18 -6.48 2.48 14.09
N THR A 19 -6.02 3.67 13.73
CA THR A 19 -5.06 3.84 12.62
C THR A 19 -3.75 3.12 12.93
N TYR A 20 -3.20 3.30 14.14
CA TYR A 20 -1.98 2.60 14.55
C TYR A 20 -2.18 1.08 14.54
N ALA A 21 -3.28 0.58 15.11
CA ALA A 21 -3.62 -0.84 15.14
C ALA A 21 -3.78 -1.42 13.73
N SER A 22 -4.41 -0.68 12.81
CA SER A 22 -4.59 -1.14 11.42
C SER A 22 -3.26 -1.36 10.69
N GLY A 23 -2.17 -0.65 11.07
CA GLY A 23 -0.84 -0.88 10.51
C GLY A 23 -0.26 -2.25 10.86
N TRP A 24 -0.65 -2.82 12.00
CA TRP A 24 -0.27 -4.18 12.41
C TRP A 24 -1.15 -5.25 11.77
N ILE A 25 -2.46 -5.00 11.70
CA ILE A 25 -3.44 -5.93 11.13
C ILE A 25 -3.21 -6.12 9.62
N THR A 26 -2.97 -5.01 8.92
CA THR A 26 -2.72 -5.01 7.48
C THR A 26 -1.29 -5.46 7.14
N GLY A 27 -0.36 -5.43 8.09
CA GLY A 27 1.05 -5.69 7.85
C GLY A 27 1.81 -4.50 7.23
N TRP A 28 1.19 -3.32 7.17
CA TRP A 28 1.85 -2.09 6.69
C TRP A 28 3.14 -1.78 7.45
N ARG A 29 3.16 -2.05 8.77
CA ARG A 29 4.36 -1.84 9.60
C ARG A 29 5.53 -2.73 9.17
N GLU A 30 5.26 -3.97 8.79
CA GLU A 30 6.27 -4.92 8.31
C GLU A 30 6.79 -4.51 6.94
N LEU A 31 5.88 -4.08 6.05
CA LEU A 31 6.24 -3.55 4.73
C LEU A 31 7.12 -2.30 4.84
N ARG A 32 6.75 -1.36 5.72
CA ARG A 32 7.51 -0.14 5.98
C ARG A 32 8.89 -0.42 6.58
N ALA A 33 9.00 -1.41 7.45
CA ALA A 33 10.28 -1.75 8.06
C ALA A 33 11.32 -2.21 7.01
N LEU A 34 10.85 -2.87 5.95
CA LEU A 34 11.71 -3.33 4.85
C LEU A 34 11.95 -2.26 3.80
N TYR A 35 10.95 -1.44 3.49
CA TYR A 35 10.99 -0.49 2.38
C TYR A 35 10.58 0.94 2.78
N PRO A 36 11.28 1.57 3.75
CA PRO A 36 10.98 2.93 4.15
C PRO A 36 11.45 3.89 3.05
N ALA A 37 10.54 4.65 2.44
CA ALA A 37 10.95 5.65 1.47
C ALA A 37 9.92 6.79 1.34
N PRO A 38 10.37 8.07 1.36
CA PRO A 38 9.55 9.18 0.90
C PRO A 38 9.31 9.09 -0.61
N LYS A 39 8.48 9.99 -1.14
CA LYS A 39 8.15 10.04 -2.56
C LYS A 39 9.43 10.24 -3.40
N PRO A 40 9.67 9.44 -4.45
CA PRO A 40 10.81 9.65 -5.33
C PRO A 40 10.76 11.02 -6.02
N GLU A 41 11.92 11.65 -6.21
CA GLU A 41 12.06 12.89 -6.98
C GLU A 41 12.00 12.65 -8.50
N THR A 42 12.16 11.40 -8.91
CA THR A 42 12.10 10.98 -10.31
C THR A 42 10.70 11.09 -10.87
N ARG A 43 10.62 11.20 -12.21
CA ARG A 43 9.33 11.31 -12.89
C ARG A 43 8.61 9.96 -12.85
N MET A 44 7.35 10.00 -12.43
CA MET A 44 6.43 8.86 -12.46
C MET A 44 6.31 8.28 -13.89
N ILE A 45 6.31 6.95 -13.99
CA ILE A 45 6.17 6.22 -15.27
C ILE A 45 4.73 5.76 -15.53
N SER A 46 3.86 5.72 -14.52
CA SER A 46 2.43 5.49 -14.75
C SER A 46 1.75 6.71 -15.36
N ASN A 47 0.66 6.49 -16.11
CA ASN A 47 -0.19 7.55 -16.69
C ASN A 47 -0.99 8.36 -15.64
N GLY A 48 -0.63 8.28 -14.37
CA GLY A 48 -1.34 8.93 -13.27
C GLY A 48 -1.06 8.29 -11.91
N SER A 49 -1.58 8.95 -10.88
CA SER A 49 -1.62 8.46 -9.51
C SER A 49 -2.97 7.77 -9.29
N TYR A 50 -2.95 6.47 -9.01
CA TYR A 50 -4.16 5.72 -8.71
C TYR A 50 -4.52 5.93 -7.25
N ARG A 51 -5.47 6.82 -6.99
CA ARG A 51 -5.90 7.19 -5.64
C ARG A 51 -7.05 6.31 -5.17
N TRP A 52 -7.18 6.15 -3.84
CA TRP A 52 -8.29 5.44 -3.19
C TRP A 52 -8.41 3.95 -3.56
N LEU A 53 -7.27 3.30 -3.81
CA LEU A 53 -7.23 1.86 -4.05
C LEU A 53 -7.21 1.09 -2.74
N TYR A 54 -8.04 0.06 -2.62
CA TYR A 54 -7.94 -0.87 -1.50
C TYR A 54 -6.96 -1.99 -1.86
N VAL A 55 -5.83 -2.04 -1.17
CA VAL A 55 -4.84 -3.10 -1.32
C VAL A 55 -5.09 -4.15 -0.25
N GLY A 56 -5.34 -5.38 -0.69
CA GLY A 56 -5.44 -6.52 0.22
C GLY A 56 -4.07 -6.92 0.72
N MET A 57 -3.93 -7.07 2.04
CA MET A 57 -2.68 -7.40 2.72
C MET A 57 -2.97 -8.33 3.91
N LYS A 58 -1.97 -9.04 4.42
CA LYS A 58 -1.99 -9.90 5.61
C LYS A 58 -3.39 -10.36 6.08
N TRP A 59 -4.05 -9.62 6.97
CA TRP A 59 -5.40 -9.91 7.51
C TRP A 59 -6.46 -8.86 7.19
N GLY A 60 -6.20 -7.95 6.24
CA GLY A 60 -7.10 -6.82 5.99
C GLY A 60 -6.92 -6.15 4.63
N ARG A 61 -7.53 -4.97 4.50
CA ARG A 61 -7.37 -4.09 3.34
C ARG A 61 -7.00 -2.70 3.81
N LEU A 62 -6.11 -2.04 3.08
CA LEU A 62 -5.75 -0.65 3.36
C LEU A 62 -6.02 0.20 2.12
N GLY A 63 -6.68 1.34 2.31
CA GLY A 63 -6.80 2.35 1.27
C GLY A 63 -5.45 3.01 1.03
N VAL A 64 -4.98 3.05 -0.21
CA VAL A 64 -3.70 3.65 -0.60
C VAL A 64 -3.83 4.44 -1.91
N ALA A 65 -2.94 5.40 -2.08
CA ALA A 65 -2.55 5.91 -3.38
C ALA A 65 -1.35 5.10 -3.89
N LEU A 66 -1.36 4.83 -5.19
CA LEU A 66 -0.35 4.04 -5.89
C LEU A 66 0.21 4.84 -7.05
N GLU A 67 1.54 4.86 -7.14
CA GLU A 67 2.28 5.49 -8.22
C GLU A 67 3.40 4.54 -8.65
N CYS A 68 3.60 4.38 -9.95
CA CYS A 68 4.69 3.58 -10.49
C CYS A 68 5.86 4.50 -10.83
N TYR A 69 7.02 4.22 -10.26
CA TYR A 69 8.27 4.92 -10.52
C TYR A 69 9.28 3.98 -11.20
N PRO A 70 10.32 4.50 -11.86
CA PRO A 70 11.39 3.66 -12.40
C PRO A 70 12.03 2.73 -11.36
N GLU A 71 12.16 3.19 -10.12
CA GLU A 71 12.80 2.46 -9.02
C GLU A 71 11.89 1.37 -8.45
N GLY A 72 10.56 1.60 -8.46
CA GLY A 72 9.64 0.69 -7.81
C GLY A 72 8.19 1.17 -7.73
N LEU A 73 7.44 0.41 -6.96
CA LEU A 73 6.04 0.68 -6.64
C LEU A 73 5.95 1.55 -5.39
N TRP A 74 5.53 2.80 -5.55
CA TRP A 74 5.31 3.70 -4.43
C TRP A 74 3.87 3.61 -3.94
N LEU A 75 3.71 3.33 -2.64
CA LEU A 75 2.42 3.18 -2.00
C LEU A 75 2.31 4.15 -0.82
N ARG A 76 1.26 4.97 -0.82
CA ARG A 76 0.97 5.90 0.26
C ARG A 76 -0.40 5.60 0.87
N PRO A 77 -0.53 5.43 2.18
CA PRO A 77 -1.84 5.25 2.81
C PRO A 77 -2.79 6.41 2.48
N ALA A 78 -4.08 6.13 2.37
CA ALA A 78 -5.11 7.14 2.20
C ALA A 78 -5.40 7.85 3.54
N PHE A 79 -6.10 8.98 3.50
CA PHE A 79 -6.57 9.64 4.72
C PHE A 79 -7.62 8.76 5.43
N PRO A 80 -7.61 8.65 6.77
CA PRO A 80 -6.71 9.31 7.73
C PRO A 80 -5.41 8.55 8.03
N ALA A 81 -5.20 7.37 7.43
CA ALA A 81 -4.04 6.53 7.72
C ALA A 81 -2.70 7.22 7.41
N ASN A 82 -2.66 8.11 6.42
CA ASN A 82 -1.49 8.91 6.07
C ASN A 82 -0.99 9.86 7.18
N LEU A 83 -1.76 10.10 8.24
CA LEU A 83 -1.35 10.92 9.38
C LEU A 83 -0.37 10.17 10.31
N VAL A 84 -0.43 8.83 10.31
CA VAL A 84 0.33 7.98 11.24
C VAL A 84 1.23 7.00 10.49
N MET A 85 0.78 6.57 9.31
CA MET A 85 1.49 5.62 8.46
C MET A 85 2.23 6.34 7.34
N TRP A 86 3.53 6.04 7.25
CA TRP A 86 4.41 6.61 6.25
C TRP A 86 4.32 5.83 4.93
N PRO A 87 4.59 6.51 3.79
CA PRO A 87 4.66 5.84 2.49
C PRO A 87 5.82 4.84 2.43
N VAL A 88 5.73 3.95 1.45
CA VAL A 88 6.73 2.91 1.16
C VAL A 88 7.02 2.87 -0.34
N LEU A 89 8.24 2.49 -0.70
CA LEU A 89 8.66 2.28 -2.09
C LEU A 89 9.21 0.87 -2.21
N VAL A 90 8.45 -0.04 -2.83
CA VAL A 90 8.89 -1.42 -3.02
C VAL A 90 9.59 -1.55 -4.36
N PRO A 91 10.89 -1.88 -4.42
CA PRO A 91 11.61 -2.00 -5.67
C PRO A 91 11.01 -3.07 -6.59
N TRP A 92 11.06 -2.87 -7.91
CA TRP A 92 10.50 -3.84 -8.86
C TRP A 92 11.14 -5.22 -8.77
N HIS A 93 12.45 -5.29 -8.50
CA HIS A 93 13.19 -6.54 -8.39
C HIS A 93 12.82 -7.39 -7.16
N ASP A 94 12.19 -6.78 -6.15
CA ASP A 94 11.71 -7.47 -4.95
C ASP A 94 10.22 -7.85 -5.06
N LEU A 95 9.58 -7.56 -6.20
CA LEU A 95 8.20 -7.90 -6.48
C LEU A 95 8.13 -9.11 -7.42
N GLN A 96 7.38 -10.13 -7.00
CA GLN A 96 7.03 -11.25 -7.85
C GLN A 96 5.52 -11.26 -8.08
N ARG A 97 5.12 -11.28 -9.35
CA ARG A 97 3.73 -11.28 -9.77
C ARG A 97 3.14 -12.68 -9.77
N THR A 98 1.94 -12.81 -9.21
CA THR A 98 1.04 -13.96 -9.39
C THR A 98 -0.29 -13.45 -9.92
N ASP A 99 -0.68 -13.90 -11.11
CA ASP A 99 -1.96 -13.49 -11.70
C ASP A 99 -3.12 -14.34 -11.22
N HIS A 100 -4.25 -13.65 -11.04
CA HIS A 100 -5.53 -14.29 -10.81
C HIS A 100 -6.55 -13.68 -11.77
N HIS A 101 -6.94 -14.44 -12.78
CA HIS A 101 -8.07 -14.08 -13.63
C HIS A 101 -9.36 -14.54 -12.93
N MET A 102 -10.19 -13.58 -12.49
CA MET A 102 -11.57 -13.83 -12.08
C MET A 102 -12.49 -13.02 -12.98
N PHE A 103 -13.45 -13.71 -13.63
CA PHE A 103 -14.61 -13.18 -14.34
C PHE A 103 -14.57 -11.67 -14.66
N GLY A 104 -13.83 -11.31 -15.72
CA GLY A 104 -13.82 -9.96 -16.29
C GLY A 104 -12.97 -8.90 -15.59
N TYR A 105 -12.30 -9.21 -14.48
CA TYR A 105 -11.43 -8.26 -13.78
C TYR A 105 -10.02 -8.79 -13.56
N ALA A 106 -9.02 -7.98 -13.91
CA ALA A 106 -7.63 -8.26 -13.58
C ALA A 106 -7.43 -8.18 -12.06
N ARG A 107 -6.95 -9.26 -11.45
CA ARG A 107 -6.41 -9.26 -10.10
C ARG A 107 -4.98 -9.76 -10.15
N ILE A 108 -4.10 -9.02 -9.49
CA ILE A 108 -2.72 -9.46 -9.29
C ILE A 108 -2.43 -9.57 -7.81
N ALA A 109 -1.64 -10.56 -7.45
CA ALA A 109 -1.05 -10.68 -6.13
C ALA A 109 0.47 -10.52 -6.28
N LEU A 110 1.03 -9.50 -5.67
CA LEU A 110 2.48 -9.29 -5.61
C LEU A 110 3.02 -9.92 -4.33
N THR A 111 3.89 -10.91 -4.48
CA THR A 111 4.73 -11.37 -3.40
C THR A 111 5.89 -10.40 -3.25
N VAL A 112 6.09 -9.87 -2.06
CA VAL A 112 7.19 -8.96 -1.75
C VAL A 112 8.28 -9.76 -1.04
N ARG A 113 9.53 -9.65 -1.50
CA ARG A 113 10.66 -10.32 -0.85
C ARG A 113 10.75 -9.91 0.62
N GLY A 114 10.89 -10.90 1.50
CA GLY A 114 10.97 -10.69 2.95
C GLY A 114 9.63 -10.60 3.68
N LEU A 115 8.48 -10.62 2.97
CA LEU A 115 7.16 -10.64 3.58
C LEU A 115 6.47 -12.00 3.43
N LYS A 116 5.71 -12.39 4.46
CA LYS A 116 4.89 -13.61 4.48
C LYS A 116 3.51 -13.43 3.84
N PHE A 117 3.17 -12.21 3.40
CA PHE A 117 1.88 -11.89 2.80
C PHE A 117 2.07 -11.23 1.43
N LYS A 118 1.03 -11.32 0.60
CA LYS A 118 1.00 -10.73 -0.75
C LYS A 118 0.22 -9.42 -0.74
N LEU A 119 0.61 -8.49 -1.60
CA LEU A 119 -0.14 -7.28 -1.93
C LEU A 119 -1.13 -7.59 -3.06
N ARG A 120 -2.41 -7.43 -2.81
CA ARG A 120 -3.46 -7.76 -3.79
C ARG A 120 -4.06 -6.50 -4.38
N PHE A 121 -4.00 -6.38 -5.70
CA PHE A 121 -4.55 -5.28 -6.48
C PHE A 121 -5.63 -5.78 -7.43
N SER A 122 -6.55 -4.88 -7.81
CA SER A 122 -7.63 -5.18 -8.76
C SER A 122 -7.87 -4.03 -9.75
N GLY A 123 -8.45 -4.34 -10.90
CA GLY A 123 -8.90 -3.36 -11.88
C GLY A 123 -7.74 -2.70 -12.62
N GLN A 124 -7.85 -1.40 -12.91
CA GLN A 124 -6.86 -0.65 -13.70
C GLN A 124 -5.47 -0.62 -13.06
N ALA A 125 -5.41 -0.56 -11.72
CA ALA A 125 -4.13 -0.59 -11.01
C ALA A 125 -3.40 -1.92 -11.20
N ALA A 126 -4.14 -3.03 -11.20
CA ALA A 126 -3.57 -4.35 -11.46
C ALA A 126 -3.00 -4.44 -12.89
N GLN A 127 -3.73 -3.92 -13.88
CA GLN A 127 -3.25 -3.85 -15.26
C GLN A 127 -1.99 -2.99 -15.39
N ALA A 128 -1.97 -1.81 -14.77
CA ALA A 128 -0.83 -0.92 -14.84
C ALA A 128 0.44 -1.54 -14.25
N ILE A 129 0.33 -2.18 -13.09
CA ILE A 129 1.46 -2.85 -12.43
C ILE A 129 1.92 -4.07 -13.23
N SER A 130 1.00 -4.79 -13.88
CA SER A 130 1.32 -5.99 -14.66
C SER A 130 2.33 -5.70 -15.79
N CYS A 131 2.33 -4.49 -16.33
CA CYS A 131 3.28 -4.08 -17.37
C CYS A 131 4.73 -3.92 -16.87
N PHE A 132 4.96 -3.82 -15.55
CA PHE A 132 6.26 -3.52 -14.96
C PHE A 132 6.88 -4.66 -14.15
N VAL A 133 6.07 -5.67 -13.78
CA VAL A 133 6.54 -6.82 -12.98
C VAL A 133 6.58 -8.06 -13.86
N SER A 134 7.74 -8.70 -13.92
CA SER A 134 7.94 -9.97 -14.65
C SER A 134 7.15 -11.12 -14.03
N ASP A 135 6.69 -12.05 -14.87
CA ASP A 135 6.00 -13.25 -14.44
C ASP A 135 6.95 -14.12 -13.61
N GLY A 136 6.58 -14.39 -12.35
CA GLY A 136 7.37 -15.18 -11.41
C GLY A 136 7.34 -16.69 -11.66
N THR A 137 7.20 -17.12 -12.91
CA THR A 137 7.31 -18.53 -13.32
C THR A 137 8.77 -18.87 -13.58
N GLN A 138 9.53 -19.16 -12.51
CA GLN A 138 10.76 -19.95 -12.56
C GLN A 138 10.65 -21.09 -11.56
#